data_AF-A0A9E5K6M9-F1
#
_entry.id   AF-A0A9E5K6M9-F1
#
_cell.length_a   1.000
_cell.length_b   1.000
_cell.length_c   1.000
_cell.angle_alpha   90.00
_cell.angle_beta   90.00
_cell.angle_gamma   90.00
#
_symmetry.space_group_name_H-M   'P 1'
#
loop_
_entity.id
_entity.type
_entity.pdbx_description
1 polymer ?
#
loop_
_entity_poly.entity_id
_entity_poly.type
_entity_poly.pdbx_seq_one_letter_code
_entity_poly.pdbx_strand_id
1 'polypeptide(L)'
;MMHSFRIWFAGFWIWSVASLCFAGSDEPTYQCQSPTGDSIRVEFKNRTGRVERIPKDSKTGLTWMLSEFLAFEDLPREPIRYGFSLPERGKKIDWGKSFELREQFYRETKPQELRLMLIQEGNILTGWKCFYHGASISIQMLENYSDSNRADSLLVTRAVKGFLHEDQLEEDSVRMLIQMVERYALWKSKMEKKQLRSSIGVVFKPVVFLSGGMLSQIEKRLSEEAVEIWKLILSEVAYEKFPPIQRWAFWANLASRNNNEAVRSSVRSFVASPVFKDENMQAFFRSESKGAIQSLSLERFKQIAGTGLNQNEKKFLESIYTVRKK
;
A
#
# COMPACT_ATOMS: atom_id res chain seq x y z
N MET A 1 45.20 -39.69 13.82
CA MET A 1 44.92 -39.14 15.16
C MET A 1 44.67 -37.65 15.04
N MET A 2 43.89 -37.10 15.97
CA MET A 2 43.43 -35.71 16.11
C MET A 2 42.16 -35.36 15.33
N HIS A 3 41.03 -35.76 15.94
CA HIS A 3 39.83 -34.94 16.02
C HIS A 3 40.14 -33.56 16.62
N SER A 4 39.41 -32.53 16.21
CA SER A 4 38.70 -31.61 17.12
C SER A 4 37.87 -30.58 16.34
N PHE A 5 36.54 -30.70 16.43
CA PHE A 5 35.63 -29.78 17.12
C PHE A 5 35.52 -28.37 16.52
N ARG A 6 34.47 -28.16 15.72
CA ARG A 6 33.88 -26.82 15.53
C ARG A 6 32.69 -26.70 16.49
N ILE A 7 32.90 -25.93 17.55
CA ILE A 7 31.88 -25.51 18.49
C ILE A 7 31.08 -24.37 17.87
N TRP A 8 29.76 -24.51 17.95
CA TRP A 8 28.76 -23.47 17.79
C TRP A 8 28.89 -22.43 18.91
N PHE A 9 28.85 -21.13 18.57
CA PHE A 9 28.30 -20.13 19.48
C PHE A 9 27.32 -19.22 18.74
N ALA A 10 26.15 -19.11 19.36
CA ALA A 10 25.04 -18.27 18.99
C ALA A 10 25.44 -16.78 19.00
N GLY A 11 24.89 -16.03 18.06
CA GLY A 11 24.97 -14.57 18.03
C GLY A 11 23.62 -14.00 17.64
N PHE A 12 22.88 -13.52 18.64
CA PHE A 12 21.79 -12.57 18.53
C PHE A 12 22.09 -11.52 17.45
N TRP A 13 21.33 -11.48 16.36
CA TRP A 13 21.31 -10.30 15.49
C TRP A 13 20.21 -9.35 15.96
N ILE A 14 20.56 -8.53 16.94
CA ILE A 14 19.91 -7.23 17.13
C ILE A 14 20.44 -6.34 16.01
N TRP A 15 19.69 -6.19 14.92
CA TRP A 15 19.91 -5.07 13.99
C TRP A 15 19.31 -3.81 14.61
N SER A 16 20.02 -3.26 15.60
CA SER A 16 20.03 -1.83 15.85
C SER A 16 20.97 -1.20 14.82
N VAL A 17 20.48 -0.95 13.60
CA VAL A 17 21.22 -0.10 12.65
C VAL A 17 20.84 1.34 12.96
N ALA A 18 21.73 1.90 13.77
CA ALA A 18 22.25 3.26 13.67
C ALA A 18 21.50 4.18 12.72
N SER A 19 20.87 5.19 13.32
CA SER A 19 20.72 6.54 12.76
C SER A 19 21.96 6.94 11.96
N LEU A 20 21.94 6.70 10.65
CA LEU A 20 22.90 7.31 9.73
C LEU A 20 22.34 8.68 9.36
N CYS A 21 22.82 9.66 10.11
CA CYS A 21 22.67 11.07 9.85
C CYS A 21 22.82 11.38 8.36
N PHE A 22 21.87 12.17 7.86
CA PHE A 22 22.08 13.10 6.76
C PHE A 22 23.22 14.07 7.17
N ALA A 23 24.47 13.61 7.07
CA ALA A 23 25.66 14.43 7.28
C ALA A 23 26.25 14.76 5.91
N GLY A 24 25.64 15.75 5.26
CA GLY A 24 25.99 16.33 3.98
C GLY A 24 25.00 17.47 3.72
N SER A 25 25.47 18.69 3.91
CA SER A 25 24.71 19.91 4.19
C SER A 25 24.14 20.63 2.96
N ASP A 26 23.27 19.98 2.20
CA ASP A 26 22.33 20.65 1.31
C ASP A 26 21.02 19.87 1.37
N GLU A 27 20.05 20.37 2.13
CA GLU A 27 18.70 19.80 2.12
C GLU A 27 18.16 19.90 0.69
N PRO A 28 17.62 18.80 0.12
CA PRO A 28 17.31 18.76 -1.29
C PRO A 28 16.33 19.88 -1.65
N THR A 29 16.77 20.81 -2.48
CA THR A 29 15.92 21.89 -2.99
C THR A 29 15.77 21.71 -4.49
N TYR A 30 14.55 21.47 -4.93
CA TYR A 30 14.21 21.41 -6.35
C TYR A 30 13.60 22.73 -6.76
N GLN A 31 14.04 23.23 -7.91
CA GLN A 31 13.34 24.30 -8.61
C GLN A 31 12.85 23.75 -9.95
N CYS A 32 11.55 23.77 -10.13
CA CYS A 32 10.87 23.32 -11.31
C CYS A 32 10.26 24.51 -12.04
N GLN A 33 10.37 24.53 -13.36
CA GLN A 33 9.78 25.56 -14.22
C GLN A 33 8.83 24.90 -15.21
N SER A 34 7.64 25.45 -15.31
CA SER A 34 6.64 25.05 -16.30
C SER A 34 6.96 25.60 -17.69
N PRO A 35 6.39 25.02 -18.76
CA PRO A 35 6.47 25.59 -20.11
C PRO A 35 5.90 27.02 -20.21
N THR A 36 4.95 27.37 -19.33
CA THR A 36 4.27 28.67 -19.33
C THR A 36 4.98 29.72 -18.47
N GLY A 37 5.98 29.33 -17.68
CA GLY A 37 6.84 30.20 -16.87
C GLY A 37 6.49 30.25 -15.38
N ASP A 38 5.47 29.52 -14.92
CA ASP A 38 5.26 29.25 -13.50
C ASP A 38 6.46 28.49 -12.93
N SER A 39 6.76 28.71 -11.65
CA SER A 39 7.79 27.98 -10.93
C SER A 39 7.24 27.25 -9.72
N ILE A 40 7.80 26.09 -9.41
CA ILE A 40 7.57 25.34 -8.19
C ILE A 40 8.91 25.19 -7.49
N ARG A 41 8.96 25.59 -6.24
CA ARG A 41 10.07 25.32 -5.34
C ARG A 41 9.65 24.26 -4.34
N VAL A 42 10.50 23.27 -4.17
CA VAL A 42 10.32 22.23 -3.15
C VAL A 42 11.51 22.30 -2.21
N GLU A 43 11.24 22.56 -0.94
CA GLU A 43 12.23 22.62 0.13
C GLU A 43 11.94 21.53 1.16
N PHE A 44 12.98 20.85 1.60
CA PHE A 44 12.86 19.82 2.63
C PHE A 44 13.52 20.32 3.90
N LYS A 45 12.83 20.21 5.03
CA LYS A 45 13.40 20.50 6.35
C LYS A 45 12.88 19.50 7.37
N ASN A 46 13.76 18.82 8.09
CA ASN A 46 13.40 17.96 9.23
C ASN A 46 12.20 17.01 8.98
N ARG A 47 12.23 16.25 7.87
CA ARG A 47 11.14 15.34 7.44
C ARG A 47 9.80 16.02 7.12
N THR A 48 9.80 17.32 6.87
CA THR A 48 8.66 18.04 6.30
C THR A 48 9.08 18.63 4.96
N GLY A 49 8.19 18.55 3.98
CA GLY A 49 8.41 19.18 2.68
C GLY A 49 7.53 20.40 2.58
N ARG A 50 8.07 21.51 2.12
CA ARG A 50 7.31 22.69 1.74
C ARG A 50 7.36 22.81 0.23
N VAL A 51 6.20 22.87 -0.39
CA VAL A 51 6.07 23.15 -1.81
C VAL A 51 5.49 24.53 -1.97
N GLU A 52 6.15 25.39 -2.74
CA GLU A 52 5.67 26.71 -3.08
C GLU A 52 5.57 26.84 -4.59
N ARG A 53 4.37 27.12 -5.12
CA ARG A 53 4.16 27.46 -6.52
C ARG A 53 4.05 28.98 -6.65
N ILE A 54 4.87 29.55 -7.51
CA ILE A 54 4.88 30.97 -7.84
C ILE A 54 4.43 31.10 -9.31
N PRO A 55 3.19 31.53 -9.58
CA PRO A 55 2.73 31.78 -10.94
C PRO A 55 3.55 32.89 -11.60
N LYS A 56 3.76 32.80 -12.92
CA LYS A 56 4.64 33.72 -13.67
C LYS A 56 4.36 35.20 -13.41
N ASP A 57 3.08 35.57 -13.34
CA ASP A 57 2.63 36.96 -13.24
C ASP A 57 2.11 37.32 -11.83
N SER A 58 2.41 36.49 -10.82
CA SER A 58 1.92 36.66 -9.45
C SER A 58 3.06 36.82 -8.44
N LYS A 59 2.87 37.75 -7.50
CA LYS A 59 3.73 37.87 -6.31
C LYS A 59 3.27 36.99 -5.13
N THR A 60 2.04 36.48 -5.20
CA THR A 60 1.49 35.56 -4.20
C THR A 60 1.64 34.12 -4.68
N GLY A 61 2.37 33.32 -3.91
CA GLY A 61 2.53 31.89 -4.14
C GLY A 61 1.47 31.06 -3.40
N LEU A 62 1.16 29.89 -3.94
CA LEU A 62 0.40 28.85 -3.24
C LEU A 62 1.40 27.96 -2.50
N THR A 63 1.13 27.65 -1.23
CA THR A 63 2.00 26.82 -0.40
C THR A 63 1.28 25.55 0.05
N TRP A 64 1.95 24.41 -0.08
CA TRP A 64 1.53 23.13 0.48
C TRP A 64 2.57 22.62 1.46
N MET A 65 2.09 22.00 2.54
CA MET A 65 2.92 21.28 3.49
C MET A 65 2.76 19.77 3.25
N LEU A 66 3.87 19.11 2.93
CA LEU A 66 3.95 17.66 2.77
C LEU A 66 4.20 17.07 4.16
N SER A 67 3.16 16.43 4.71
CA SER A 67 3.09 16.01 6.11
C SER A 67 3.67 14.62 6.38
N GLU A 68 3.81 13.78 5.37
CA GLU A 68 4.31 12.41 5.53
C GLU A 68 5.37 12.06 4.50
N PHE A 69 6.49 11.52 4.98
CA PHE A 69 7.53 10.90 4.17
C PHE A 69 7.58 9.41 4.42
N LEU A 70 7.08 8.65 3.45
CA LEU A 70 7.22 7.21 3.44
C LEU A 70 8.48 6.87 2.66
N ALA A 71 9.55 6.55 3.38
CA ALA A 71 10.74 5.93 2.82
C ALA A 71 10.56 4.40 2.87
N PHE A 72 10.67 3.75 1.72
CA PHE A 72 10.73 2.29 1.64
C PHE A 72 12.20 1.87 1.73
N GLU A 73 12.71 1.78 2.96
CA GLU A 73 14.12 1.46 3.23
C GLU A 73 14.44 -0.03 2.99
N ASP A 74 13.42 -0.87 2.85
CA ASP A 74 13.48 -2.28 2.44
C ASP A 74 14.11 -2.47 1.04
N LEU A 75 14.26 -1.39 0.27
CA LEU A 75 14.89 -1.35 -1.06
C LEU A 75 16.24 -0.61 -0.97
N PRO A 76 17.32 -1.26 -0.52
CA PRO A 76 18.60 -0.59 -0.23
C PRO A 76 19.25 0.10 -1.44
N ARG A 77 18.80 -0.18 -2.67
CA ARG A 77 19.39 0.34 -3.92
C ARG A 77 18.60 1.47 -4.59
N GLU A 78 17.31 1.63 -4.25
CA GLU A 78 16.41 2.59 -4.90
C GLU A 78 15.36 3.14 -3.91
N PRO A 79 15.75 4.04 -2.99
CA PRO A 79 14.80 4.60 -2.06
C PRO A 79 13.76 5.43 -2.82
N ILE A 80 12.50 5.06 -2.66
CA ILE A 80 11.36 5.87 -3.11
C ILE A 80 10.94 6.73 -1.92
N ARG A 81 10.93 8.06 -2.12
CA ARG A 81 10.36 9.01 -1.16
C ARG A 81 9.03 9.53 -1.71
N TYR A 82 8.07 9.58 -0.81
CA TYR A 82 6.75 10.12 -1.05
C TYR A 82 6.52 11.31 -0.15
N GLY A 83 6.12 12.44 -0.70
CA GLY A 83 5.57 13.54 0.08
C GLY A 83 4.15 13.81 -0.41
N PHE A 84 3.15 13.70 0.44
CA PHE A 84 1.76 13.96 0.06
C PHE A 84 0.96 14.50 1.25
N SER A 85 -0.10 15.24 0.94
CA SER A 85 -1.11 15.63 1.90
C SER A 85 -2.12 14.49 2.06
N LEU A 86 -2.09 13.77 3.20
CA LEU A 86 -3.14 12.79 3.50
C LEU A 86 -4.48 13.49 3.80
N PRO A 87 -5.64 12.93 3.42
CA PRO A 87 -6.94 13.60 3.48
C PRO A 87 -7.57 14.02 4.82
N GLU A 88 -6.91 14.41 5.91
CA GLU A 88 -7.52 14.49 7.27
C GLU A 88 -8.30 13.20 7.69
N ARG A 89 -8.50 12.96 9.00
CA ARG A 89 -9.24 11.76 9.43
C ARG A 89 -10.74 12.00 9.33
N GLY A 90 -11.48 11.05 8.75
CA GLY A 90 -12.94 11.11 8.62
C GLY A 90 -13.50 12.15 7.63
N LYS A 91 -12.67 12.83 6.83
CA LYS A 91 -13.11 13.80 5.82
C LYS A 91 -12.96 13.23 4.40
N LYS A 92 -13.77 13.77 3.48
CA LYS A 92 -13.62 13.53 2.04
C LYS A 92 -12.34 14.17 1.53
N ILE A 93 -11.78 13.63 0.44
CA ILE A 93 -10.58 14.18 -0.19
C ILE A 93 -10.91 15.49 -0.89
N ASP A 94 -10.27 16.58 -0.46
CA ASP A 94 -10.27 17.86 -1.17
C ASP A 94 -9.07 17.91 -2.12
N TRP A 95 -9.28 17.44 -3.37
CA TRP A 95 -8.24 17.47 -4.38
C TRP A 95 -7.78 18.90 -4.69
N GLY A 96 -8.66 19.91 -4.60
CA GLY A 96 -8.35 21.32 -4.90
C GLY A 96 -7.22 21.92 -4.05
N LYS A 97 -6.82 21.25 -2.96
CA LYS A 97 -5.73 21.67 -2.06
C LYS A 97 -4.64 20.61 -1.92
N SER A 98 -4.60 19.63 -2.80
CA SER A 98 -3.64 18.52 -2.71
C SER A 98 -2.39 18.79 -3.55
N PHE A 99 -1.25 18.39 -2.99
CA PHE A 99 0.01 18.29 -3.73
C PHE A 99 0.70 17.00 -3.32
N GLU A 100 1.28 16.32 -4.30
CA GLU A 100 2.12 15.17 -4.09
C GLU A 100 3.42 15.25 -4.87
N LEU A 101 4.45 14.74 -4.25
CA LEU A 101 5.81 14.67 -4.73
C LEU A 101 6.28 13.23 -4.62
N ARG A 102 6.87 12.73 -5.69
CA ARG A 102 7.47 11.39 -5.71
C ARG A 102 8.87 11.46 -6.24
N GLU A 103 9.75 10.80 -5.53
CA GLU A 103 11.17 10.78 -5.82
C GLU A 103 11.66 9.35 -5.84
N GLN A 104 12.38 8.99 -6.89
CA GLN A 104 13.08 7.72 -6.97
C GLN A 104 14.55 7.99 -7.31
N PHE A 105 15.43 7.68 -6.36
CA PHE A 105 16.87 7.89 -6.51
C PHE A 105 17.56 6.64 -7.03
N TYR A 106 18.38 6.83 -8.07
CA TYR A 106 19.24 5.80 -8.62
C TYR A 106 20.70 6.16 -8.33
N ARG A 107 21.26 5.54 -7.30
CA ARG A 107 22.61 5.86 -6.79
C ARG A 107 23.75 5.25 -7.63
N GLU A 108 23.44 4.23 -8.42
CA GLU A 108 24.42 3.45 -9.17
C GLU A 108 24.78 4.09 -10.54
N THR A 109 24.03 5.10 -10.98
CA THR A 109 24.31 5.83 -12.23
C THR A 109 25.34 6.95 -12.02
N LYS A 110 26.11 7.26 -13.06
CA LYS A 110 27.00 8.45 -13.11
C LYS A 110 26.71 9.26 -14.39
N PRO A 111 26.18 10.50 -14.30
CA PRO A 111 25.74 11.19 -13.07
C PRO A 111 24.61 10.44 -12.35
N GLN A 112 24.42 10.74 -11.06
CA GLN A 112 23.31 10.17 -10.29
C GLN A 112 21.99 10.65 -10.89
N GLU A 113 21.01 9.75 -11.00
CA GLU A 113 19.71 10.05 -11.59
C GLU A 113 18.63 10.14 -10.50
N LEU A 114 17.83 11.19 -10.55
CA LEU A 114 16.61 11.35 -9.77
C LEU A 114 15.41 11.38 -10.71
N ARG A 115 14.48 10.45 -10.52
CA ARG A 115 13.18 10.51 -11.19
C ARG A 115 12.17 11.22 -10.31
N LEU A 116 11.53 12.24 -10.85
CA LEU A 116 10.62 13.12 -10.13
C LEU A 116 9.22 13.09 -10.77
N MET A 117 8.18 12.94 -9.95
CA MET A 117 6.80 13.15 -10.38
C MET A 117 6.15 14.19 -9.47
N LEU A 118 5.62 15.24 -10.07
CA LEU A 118 4.84 16.27 -9.39
C LEU A 118 3.36 16.07 -9.71
N ILE A 119 2.53 16.02 -8.68
CA ILE A 119 1.09 15.85 -8.81
C ILE A 119 0.41 16.99 -8.07
N GLN A 120 -0.31 17.84 -8.80
CA GLN A 120 -1.10 18.92 -8.20
C GLN A 120 -2.57 18.63 -8.45
N GLU A 121 -3.39 18.74 -7.41
CA GLU A 121 -4.84 18.57 -7.52
C GLU A 121 -5.22 17.23 -8.17
N GLY A 122 -4.46 16.19 -7.83
CA GLY A 122 -4.63 14.85 -8.39
C GLY A 122 -4.21 14.71 -9.86
N ASN A 123 -3.54 15.68 -10.49
CA ASN A 123 -3.08 15.60 -11.88
C ASN A 123 -1.55 15.67 -11.98
N ILE A 124 -0.95 14.87 -12.88
CA ILE A 124 0.49 14.92 -13.14
C ILE A 124 0.84 16.22 -13.86
N LEU A 125 1.86 16.92 -13.36
CA LEU A 125 2.40 18.12 -14.00
C LEU A 125 3.37 17.72 -15.12
N THR A 126 2.95 17.86 -16.38
CA THR A 126 3.72 17.47 -17.58
C THR A 126 4.50 18.64 -18.19
N GLY A 127 5.64 18.34 -18.81
CA GLY A 127 6.50 19.31 -19.48
C GLY A 127 7.32 20.21 -18.54
N TRP A 128 7.26 19.97 -17.23
CA TRP A 128 8.04 20.73 -16.26
C TRP A 128 9.51 20.36 -16.36
N LYS A 129 10.40 21.32 -16.11
CA LYS A 129 11.84 21.10 -16.04
C LYS A 129 12.32 21.40 -14.65
N CYS A 130 12.92 20.41 -14.00
CA CYS A 130 13.38 20.53 -12.63
C CYS A 130 14.90 20.50 -12.56
N PHE A 131 15.43 21.30 -11.64
CA PHE A 131 16.85 21.42 -11.37
C PHE A 131 17.10 21.19 -9.89
N TYR A 132 18.17 20.48 -9.58
CA TYR A 132 18.64 20.27 -8.22
C TYR A 132 19.74 21.29 -7.89
N HIS A 133 19.70 21.88 -6.70
CA HIS A 133 20.81 22.70 -6.20
C HIS A 133 21.80 21.81 -5.43
N GLY A 134 23.00 21.59 -6.01
CA GLY A 134 24.10 20.82 -5.42
C GLY A 134 24.38 19.48 -6.13
N ALA A 135 25.64 19.03 -6.23
CA ALA A 135 26.08 17.78 -6.90
C ALA A 135 25.63 17.56 -8.38
N SER A 136 26.27 16.63 -9.09
CA SER A 136 25.90 16.24 -10.46
C SER A 136 24.72 15.25 -10.45
N ILE A 137 23.53 15.74 -10.12
CA ILE A 137 22.27 14.97 -10.22
C ILE A 137 21.51 15.40 -11.47
N SER A 138 21.21 14.45 -12.35
CA SER A 138 20.26 14.68 -13.45
C SER A 138 18.85 14.36 -12.99
N ILE A 139 17.92 15.30 -13.14
CA ILE A 139 16.49 15.07 -12.87
C ILE A 139 15.78 14.66 -14.15
N GLN A 140 15.11 13.52 -14.12
CA GLN A 140 14.16 13.10 -15.13
C GLN A 140 12.74 13.28 -14.60
N MET A 141 11.91 14.03 -15.31
CA MET A 141 10.49 14.11 -14.99
C MET A 141 9.75 12.87 -15.49
N LEU A 142 8.91 12.31 -14.62
CA LEU A 142 7.98 11.24 -14.94
C LEU A 142 6.63 11.87 -15.25
N GLU A 143 6.20 11.73 -16.50
CA GLU A 143 5.04 12.43 -17.04
C GLU A 143 3.89 11.48 -17.35
N ASN A 144 4.17 10.17 -17.44
CA ASN A 144 3.13 9.18 -17.72
C ASN A 144 2.54 8.63 -16.44
N TYR A 145 1.22 8.48 -16.43
CA TYR A 145 0.53 7.89 -15.30
C TYR A 145 0.97 6.44 -14.99
N SER A 146 1.45 5.68 -15.96
CA SER A 146 1.99 4.33 -15.72
C SER A 146 3.32 4.31 -14.98
N ASP A 147 4.10 5.39 -15.04
CA ASP A 147 5.37 5.50 -14.31
C ASP A 147 5.12 5.51 -12.78
N SER A 148 3.90 5.87 -12.38
CA SER A 148 3.40 5.83 -11.02
C SER A 148 3.28 4.41 -10.44
N ASN A 149 3.11 3.38 -11.28
CA ASN A 149 2.66 2.05 -10.87
C ASN A 149 3.55 1.39 -9.80
N ARG A 150 4.87 1.45 -9.97
CA ARG A 150 5.79 0.81 -9.02
C ARG A 150 5.64 1.43 -7.64
N ALA A 151 5.68 2.75 -7.60
CA ALA A 151 5.58 3.49 -6.38
C ALA A 151 4.19 3.25 -5.75
N ASP A 152 3.12 3.29 -6.55
CA ASP A 152 1.74 3.12 -6.08
C ASP A 152 1.51 1.74 -5.47
N SER A 153 2.08 0.70 -6.09
CA SER A 153 2.01 -0.67 -5.60
C SER A 153 2.63 -0.82 -4.20
N LEU A 154 3.75 -0.13 -3.94
CA LEU A 154 4.38 -0.12 -2.61
C LEU A 154 3.50 0.60 -1.58
N LEU A 155 2.85 1.70 -1.97
CA LEU A 155 1.94 2.44 -1.09
C LEU A 155 0.72 1.61 -0.71
N VAL A 156 0.09 0.96 -1.70
CA VAL A 156 -1.04 0.04 -1.49
C VAL A 156 -0.60 -1.15 -0.64
N THR A 157 0.60 -1.70 -0.87
CA THR A 157 1.16 -2.78 -0.04
C THR A 157 1.30 -2.36 1.42
N ARG A 158 1.81 -1.14 1.68
CA ARG A 158 1.95 -0.62 3.04
C ARG A 158 0.61 -0.41 3.71
N ALA A 159 -0.35 0.17 3.00
CA ALA A 159 -1.71 0.34 3.51
C ALA A 159 -2.30 -1.03 3.87
N VAL A 160 -2.23 -2.02 2.98
CA VAL A 160 -2.69 -3.39 3.26
C VAL A 160 -2.01 -4.00 4.48
N LYS A 161 -0.69 -3.85 4.63
CA LYS A 161 0.03 -4.32 5.84
C LYS A 161 -0.50 -3.66 7.12
N GLY A 162 -0.85 -2.38 7.08
CA GLY A 162 -1.39 -1.68 8.25
C GLY A 162 -2.73 -2.24 8.73
N PHE A 163 -3.56 -2.80 7.84
CA PHE A 163 -4.76 -3.55 8.24
C PHE A 163 -4.47 -4.88 8.97
N LEU A 164 -3.29 -5.45 8.80
CA LEU A 164 -2.92 -6.75 9.38
C LEU A 164 -2.44 -6.63 10.83
N HIS A 165 -2.14 -5.41 11.28
CA HIS A 165 -1.70 -5.08 12.62
C HIS A 165 -2.85 -4.29 13.28
N GLU A 166 -3.73 -4.97 14.01
CA GLU A 166 -5.05 -4.50 14.50
C GLU A 166 -5.04 -3.27 15.45
N ASP A 167 -3.90 -2.67 15.74
CA ASP A 167 -3.80 -1.49 16.61
C ASP A 167 -3.58 -0.23 15.78
N GLN A 168 -4.60 0.65 15.72
CA GLN A 168 -4.55 2.06 15.27
C GLN A 168 -4.13 2.34 13.81
N LEU A 169 -3.48 1.41 13.11
CA LEU A 169 -3.03 1.52 11.73
C LEU A 169 -4.16 1.37 10.70
N GLU A 170 -5.34 0.92 11.12
CA GLU A 170 -6.49 0.70 10.22
C GLU A 170 -6.93 2.02 9.56
N GLU A 171 -7.10 3.11 10.31
CA GLU A 171 -7.67 4.35 9.76
C GLU A 171 -6.73 5.05 8.77
N ASP A 172 -5.42 5.09 9.04
CA ASP A 172 -4.46 5.67 8.09
C ASP A 172 -4.29 4.77 6.84
N SER A 173 -4.39 3.45 7.01
CA SER A 173 -4.41 2.50 5.89
C SER A 173 -5.66 2.65 5.02
N VAL A 174 -6.84 2.83 5.63
CA VAL A 174 -8.10 3.14 4.93
C VAL A 174 -7.94 4.44 4.15
N ARG A 175 -7.41 5.50 4.78
CA ARG A 175 -7.21 6.82 4.13
C ARG A 175 -6.28 6.73 2.93
N MET A 176 -5.15 6.03 3.07
CA MET A 176 -4.22 5.80 1.97
C MET A 176 -4.86 5.05 0.80
N LEU A 177 -5.61 3.97 1.08
CA LEU A 177 -6.31 3.24 0.02
C LEU A 177 -7.39 4.08 -0.66
N ILE A 178 -8.20 4.82 0.10
CA ILE A 178 -9.22 5.73 -0.44
C ILE A 178 -8.54 6.75 -1.37
N GLN A 179 -7.47 7.41 -0.92
CA GLN A 179 -6.73 8.35 -1.76
C GLN A 179 -6.21 7.72 -3.05
N MET A 180 -5.70 6.49 -2.97
CA MET A 180 -5.25 5.76 -4.14
C MET A 180 -6.38 5.46 -5.12
N VAL A 181 -7.54 5.01 -4.63
CA VAL A 181 -8.69 4.69 -5.48
C VAL A 181 -9.27 5.96 -6.13
N GLU A 182 -9.47 7.01 -5.34
CA GLU A 182 -9.98 8.32 -5.78
C GLU A 182 -9.09 8.93 -6.88
N ARG A 183 -7.77 8.82 -6.72
CA ARG A 183 -6.80 9.28 -7.73
C ARG A 183 -6.96 8.52 -9.05
N TYR A 184 -7.09 7.20 -9.00
CA TYR A 184 -7.32 6.41 -10.20
C TYR A 184 -8.68 6.72 -10.84
N ALA A 185 -9.67 7.17 -10.07
CA ALA A 185 -10.92 7.70 -10.60
C ALA A 185 -10.71 8.98 -11.42
N LEU A 186 -9.89 9.91 -10.92
CA LEU A 186 -9.50 11.10 -11.68
C LEU A 186 -8.73 10.73 -12.96
N TRP A 187 -7.80 9.78 -12.86
CA TRP A 187 -6.93 9.38 -13.96
C TRP A 187 -7.61 8.49 -15.00
N LYS A 188 -8.80 7.95 -14.72
CA LYS A 188 -9.51 7.04 -15.63
C LYS A 188 -9.75 7.65 -17.00
N SER A 189 -9.97 8.97 -17.06
CA SER A 189 -10.17 9.73 -18.31
C SER A 189 -8.87 10.07 -19.05
N LYS A 190 -7.72 9.89 -18.40
CA LYS A 190 -6.38 10.25 -18.91
C LYS A 190 -5.58 9.04 -19.39
N MET A 191 -6.05 7.82 -19.11
CA MET A 191 -5.43 6.57 -19.53
C MET A 191 -6.32 5.84 -20.53
N GLU A 192 -5.70 5.16 -21.50
CA GLU A 192 -6.44 4.19 -22.32
C GLU A 192 -6.97 3.04 -21.44
N LYS A 193 -8.13 2.49 -21.80
CA LYS A 193 -8.79 1.41 -21.03
C LYS A 193 -7.86 0.22 -20.73
N LYS A 194 -7.04 -0.20 -21.71
CA LYS A 194 -6.09 -1.32 -21.55
C LYS A 194 -4.98 -0.96 -20.56
N GLN A 195 -4.45 0.27 -20.66
CA GLN A 195 -3.43 0.78 -19.75
C GLN A 195 -3.97 0.89 -18.32
N LEU A 196 -5.17 1.46 -18.14
CA LEU A 196 -5.82 1.58 -16.84
C LEU A 196 -5.97 0.22 -16.15
N ARG A 197 -6.49 -0.79 -16.87
CA ARG A 197 -6.63 -2.16 -16.34
C ARG A 197 -5.30 -2.77 -15.96
N SER A 198 -4.29 -2.63 -16.82
CA SER A 198 -2.94 -3.12 -16.54
C SER A 198 -2.35 -2.47 -15.29
N SER A 199 -2.48 -1.14 -15.16
CA SER A 199 -2.03 -0.41 -13.98
C SER A 199 -2.76 -0.85 -12.73
N ILE A 200 -4.09 -0.98 -12.78
CA ILE A 200 -4.91 -1.46 -11.66
C ILE A 200 -4.47 -2.86 -11.21
N GLY A 201 -4.32 -3.81 -12.15
CA GLY A 201 -3.95 -5.19 -11.84
C GLY A 201 -2.56 -5.32 -11.22
N VAL A 202 -1.64 -4.39 -11.53
CA VAL A 202 -0.30 -4.35 -10.91
C VAL A 202 -0.34 -3.65 -9.54
N VAL A 203 -0.92 -2.45 -9.49
CA VAL A 203 -0.88 -1.58 -8.31
C VAL A 203 -1.71 -2.14 -7.17
N PHE A 204 -2.95 -2.53 -7.45
CA PHE A 204 -3.90 -2.93 -6.42
C PHE A 204 -3.88 -4.42 -6.10
N LYS A 205 -2.96 -5.19 -6.70
CA LYS A 205 -2.79 -6.61 -6.36
C LYS A 205 -2.74 -6.91 -4.84
N PRO A 206 -2.10 -6.09 -3.98
CA PRO A 206 -2.09 -6.34 -2.54
C PRO A 206 -3.48 -6.27 -1.88
N VAL A 207 -4.47 -5.61 -2.50
CA VAL A 207 -5.87 -5.61 -2.01
C VAL A 207 -6.39 -7.03 -1.85
N VAL A 208 -5.81 -8.01 -2.57
CA VAL A 208 -6.12 -9.45 -2.44
C VAL A 208 -6.12 -9.94 -0.97
N PHE A 209 -5.28 -9.33 -0.12
CA PHE A 209 -5.09 -9.72 1.28
C PHE A 209 -6.07 -9.06 2.26
N LEU A 210 -6.88 -8.11 1.82
CA LEU A 210 -7.89 -7.45 2.66
C LEU A 210 -9.10 -8.35 2.85
N SER A 211 -9.72 -8.25 4.02
CA SER A 211 -10.93 -8.98 4.33
C SER A 211 -12.18 -8.32 3.76
N GLY A 212 -13.28 -9.06 3.64
CA GLY A 212 -14.54 -8.53 3.10
C GLY A 212 -15.12 -7.37 3.92
N GLY A 213 -14.93 -7.41 5.23
CA GLY A 213 -15.29 -6.30 6.12
C GLY A 213 -14.50 -5.03 5.77
N MET A 214 -13.18 -5.16 5.59
CA MET A 214 -12.31 -4.04 5.20
C MET A 214 -12.66 -3.50 3.81
N LEU A 215 -12.91 -4.38 2.84
CA LEU A 215 -13.32 -3.97 1.49
C LEU A 215 -14.61 -3.15 1.52
N SER A 216 -15.60 -3.57 2.33
CA SER A 216 -16.87 -2.83 2.48
C SER A 216 -16.68 -1.49 3.21
N GLN A 217 -15.80 -1.43 4.20
CA GLN A 217 -15.48 -0.18 4.90
C GLN A 217 -14.86 0.86 3.94
N ILE A 218 -13.94 0.42 3.06
CA ILE A 218 -13.34 1.28 2.04
C ILE A 218 -14.43 1.77 1.09
N GLU A 219 -15.22 0.86 0.51
CA GLU A 219 -16.25 1.18 -0.48
C GLU A 219 -17.25 2.25 0.03
N LYS A 220 -17.70 2.13 1.28
CA LYS A 220 -18.67 3.07 1.89
C LYS A 220 -18.15 4.51 2.03
N ARG A 221 -16.83 4.71 1.96
CA ARG A 221 -16.18 6.02 2.14
C ARG A 221 -15.70 6.64 0.83
N LEU A 222 -15.81 5.91 -0.28
CA LEU A 222 -15.45 6.39 -1.61
C LEU A 222 -16.52 7.33 -2.17
N SER A 223 -16.09 8.24 -3.05
CA SER A 223 -16.96 8.98 -3.96
C SER A 223 -17.64 8.04 -4.96
N GLU A 224 -18.75 8.48 -5.56
CA GLU A 224 -19.50 7.69 -6.55
C GLU A 224 -18.61 7.28 -7.73
N GLU A 225 -17.77 8.19 -8.24
CA GLU A 225 -16.84 7.90 -9.32
C GLU A 225 -15.74 6.90 -8.92
N ALA A 226 -15.29 6.98 -7.67
CA ALA A 226 -14.28 6.07 -7.13
C ALA A 226 -14.85 4.67 -6.85
N VAL A 227 -16.15 4.53 -6.58
CA VAL A 227 -16.81 3.21 -6.47
C VAL A 227 -16.72 2.44 -7.78
N GLU A 228 -16.81 3.09 -8.94
CA GLU A 228 -16.62 2.41 -10.24
C GLU A 228 -15.21 1.83 -10.38
N ILE A 229 -14.19 2.62 -10.02
CA ILE A 229 -12.81 2.16 -10.02
C ILE A 229 -12.58 1.07 -8.99
N TRP A 230 -13.20 1.17 -7.82
CA TRP A 230 -13.12 0.14 -6.80
C TRP A 230 -13.67 -1.21 -7.29
N LYS A 231 -14.83 -1.20 -7.94
CA LYS A 231 -15.39 -2.41 -8.59
C LYS A 231 -14.45 -2.95 -9.66
N LEU A 232 -13.86 -2.08 -10.48
CA LEU A 232 -12.86 -2.49 -11.47
C LEU A 232 -11.63 -3.12 -10.81
N ILE A 233 -11.08 -2.52 -9.75
CA ILE A 233 -9.98 -3.08 -8.94
C ILE A 233 -10.35 -4.48 -8.44
N LEU A 234 -11.53 -4.64 -7.84
CA LEU A 234 -11.98 -5.93 -7.35
C LEU A 234 -12.15 -6.95 -8.49
N SER A 235 -12.57 -6.53 -9.67
CA SER A 235 -12.70 -7.41 -10.83
C SER A 235 -11.34 -7.85 -11.41
N GLU A 236 -10.34 -6.96 -11.45
CA GLU A 236 -9.03 -7.17 -12.08
C GLU A 236 -8.03 -7.88 -11.15
N VAL A 237 -8.05 -7.56 -9.85
CA VAL A 237 -7.27 -8.27 -8.80
C VAL A 237 -7.88 -9.65 -8.51
N ALA A 238 -9.06 -9.90 -9.08
CA ALA A 238 -9.87 -11.10 -9.02
C ALA A 238 -10.61 -11.30 -7.70
N TYR A 239 -11.86 -10.85 -7.71
CA TYR A 239 -12.88 -11.15 -6.71
C TYR A 239 -14.27 -11.39 -7.30
N GLU A 240 -14.66 -10.72 -8.39
CA GLU A 240 -15.98 -10.94 -9.01
C GLU A 240 -16.09 -12.25 -9.80
N LYS A 241 -14.99 -12.76 -10.35
CA LYS A 241 -14.98 -14.04 -11.07
C LYS A 241 -15.07 -15.26 -10.14
N PHE A 242 -14.89 -15.06 -8.84
CA PHE A 242 -14.94 -16.12 -7.83
C PHE A 242 -16.30 -16.08 -7.11
N PRO A 243 -17.09 -17.18 -7.14
CA PRO A 243 -18.21 -17.36 -6.23
C PRO A 243 -17.81 -17.05 -4.77
N PRO A 244 -18.71 -16.51 -3.93
CA PRO A 244 -18.40 -16.10 -2.55
C PRO A 244 -17.62 -17.14 -1.74
N ILE A 245 -17.93 -18.43 -1.94
CA ILE A 245 -17.27 -19.54 -1.25
C ILE A 245 -15.77 -19.65 -1.58
N GLN A 246 -15.39 -19.48 -2.84
CA GLN A 246 -13.99 -19.54 -3.28
C GLN A 246 -13.20 -18.35 -2.72
N ARG A 247 -13.85 -17.18 -2.61
CA ARG A 247 -13.25 -15.99 -1.99
C ARG A 247 -12.94 -16.21 -0.51
N TRP A 248 -13.91 -16.72 0.25
CA TRP A 248 -13.66 -17.00 1.67
C TRP A 248 -12.59 -18.10 1.81
N ALA A 249 -12.68 -19.20 1.05
CA ALA A 249 -11.66 -20.25 1.08
C ALA A 249 -10.25 -19.71 0.79
N PHE A 250 -10.10 -18.81 -0.18
CA PHE A 250 -8.86 -18.11 -0.46
C PHE A 250 -8.35 -17.31 0.76
N TRP A 251 -9.20 -16.51 1.42
CA TRP A 251 -8.79 -15.75 2.60
C TRP A 251 -8.41 -16.64 3.79
N ALA A 252 -9.08 -17.76 3.99
CA ALA A 252 -8.65 -18.76 4.96
C ALA A 252 -7.26 -19.33 4.60
N ASN A 253 -6.96 -19.51 3.32
CA ASN A 253 -5.64 -19.95 2.85
C ASN A 253 -4.52 -18.91 3.06
N LEU A 254 -4.86 -17.64 3.30
CA LEU A 254 -3.88 -16.63 3.71
C LEU A 254 -3.33 -16.87 5.13
N ALA A 255 -3.82 -17.88 5.85
CA ALA A 255 -3.15 -18.46 7.00
C ALA A 255 -1.68 -18.80 6.70
N SER A 256 -1.38 -19.33 5.50
CA SER A 256 -0.02 -19.63 5.03
C SER A 256 0.88 -18.40 4.87
N ARG A 257 0.28 -17.20 4.86
CA ARG A 257 0.95 -15.90 4.70
C ARG A 257 0.95 -15.07 5.99
N ASN A 258 0.72 -15.68 7.13
CA ASN A 258 0.65 -15.01 8.44
C ASN A 258 -0.45 -13.95 8.57
N ASN A 259 -1.52 -14.04 7.77
CA ASN A 259 -2.63 -13.08 7.82
C ASN A 259 -3.79 -13.60 8.69
N ASN A 260 -3.74 -13.29 9.99
CA ASN A 260 -4.74 -13.78 10.96
C ASN A 260 -6.12 -13.11 10.78
N GLU A 261 -6.17 -11.83 10.38
CA GLU A 261 -7.43 -11.12 10.21
C GLU A 261 -8.21 -11.59 8.97
N ALA A 262 -7.52 -11.87 7.86
CA ALA A 262 -8.17 -12.47 6.70
C ALA A 262 -8.80 -13.83 7.04
N VAL A 263 -8.13 -14.66 7.85
CA VAL A 263 -8.66 -15.94 8.31
C VAL A 263 -9.92 -15.73 9.17
N ARG A 264 -9.87 -14.83 10.16
CA ARG A 264 -11.02 -14.55 11.03
C ARG A 264 -12.20 -14.02 10.24
N SER A 265 -11.97 -13.01 9.42
CA SER A 265 -13.01 -12.42 8.60
C SER A 265 -13.55 -13.39 7.55
N SER A 266 -12.72 -14.30 7.02
CA SER A 266 -13.18 -15.40 6.16
C SER A 266 -14.19 -16.29 6.88
N VAL A 267 -13.81 -16.78 8.06
CA VAL A 267 -14.68 -17.67 8.87
C VAL A 267 -15.97 -16.94 9.23
N ARG A 268 -15.87 -15.71 9.74
CA ARG A 268 -17.02 -14.86 10.10
C ARG A 268 -17.97 -14.69 8.91
N SER A 269 -17.44 -14.30 7.76
CA SER A 269 -18.24 -14.04 6.56
C SER A 269 -18.89 -15.31 6.04
N PHE A 270 -18.17 -16.44 6.03
CA PHE A 270 -18.73 -17.71 5.58
C PHE A 270 -19.82 -18.20 6.53
N VAL A 271 -19.57 -18.22 7.84
CA VAL A 271 -20.53 -18.70 8.86
C VAL A 271 -21.79 -17.84 8.91
N ALA A 272 -21.67 -16.53 8.71
CA ALA A 272 -22.82 -15.62 8.63
C ALA A 272 -23.59 -15.70 7.30
N SER A 273 -23.06 -16.39 6.29
CA SER A 273 -23.66 -16.40 4.95
C SER A 273 -24.87 -17.34 4.84
N PRO A 274 -25.82 -17.06 3.92
CA PRO A 274 -26.94 -17.96 3.66
C PRO A 274 -26.53 -19.36 3.22
N VAL A 275 -25.38 -19.49 2.53
CA VAL A 275 -24.87 -20.77 2.01
C VAL A 275 -24.20 -21.63 3.07
N PHE A 276 -23.97 -21.11 4.29
CA PHE A 276 -23.38 -21.90 5.38
C PHE A 276 -24.25 -23.09 5.78
N LYS A 277 -25.57 -23.03 5.57
CA LYS A 277 -26.51 -24.12 5.89
C LYS A 277 -26.34 -25.35 4.97
N ASP A 278 -25.66 -25.19 3.83
CA ASP A 278 -25.40 -26.28 2.89
C ASP A 278 -24.13 -27.05 3.29
N GLU A 279 -24.28 -28.33 3.61
CA GLU A 279 -23.17 -29.21 4.00
C GLU A 279 -22.11 -29.36 2.89
N ASN A 280 -22.51 -29.33 1.61
CA ASN A 280 -21.58 -29.41 0.49
C ASN A 280 -20.71 -28.15 0.42
N MET A 281 -21.29 -26.97 0.68
CA MET A 281 -20.55 -25.71 0.71
C MET A 281 -19.60 -25.66 1.90
N GLN A 282 -20.02 -26.16 3.07
CA GLN A 282 -19.11 -26.34 4.20
C GLN A 282 -17.97 -27.30 3.87
N ALA A 283 -18.26 -28.45 3.26
CA ALA A 283 -17.25 -29.43 2.87
C ALA A 283 -16.24 -28.85 1.87
N PHE A 284 -16.72 -28.10 0.88
CA PHE A 284 -15.85 -27.39 -0.07
C PHE A 284 -14.93 -26.41 0.65
N PHE A 285 -15.48 -25.51 1.49
CA PHE A 285 -14.66 -24.56 2.24
C PHE A 285 -13.60 -25.26 3.10
N ARG A 286 -13.99 -26.33 3.81
CA ARG A 286 -13.08 -27.14 4.62
C ARG A 286 -11.97 -27.72 3.76
N SER A 287 -12.30 -28.36 2.64
CA SER A 287 -11.33 -28.97 1.73
C SER A 287 -10.30 -27.97 1.25
N GLU A 288 -10.75 -26.81 0.78
CA GLU A 288 -9.89 -25.77 0.22
C GLU A 288 -8.97 -25.11 1.26
N SER A 289 -9.45 -24.94 2.50
CA SER A 289 -8.71 -24.24 3.55
C SER A 289 -7.89 -25.16 4.48
N LYS A 290 -8.15 -26.48 4.44
CA LYS A 290 -7.59 -27.46 5.39
C LYS A 290 -6.07 -27.41 5.48
N GLY A 291 -5.38 -27.44 4.33
CA GLY A 291 -3.91 -27.49 4.29
C GLY A 291 -3.28 -26.30 5.02
N ALA A 292 -3.77 -25.09 4.76
CA ALA A 292 -3.26 -23.88 5.39
C ALA A 292 -3.61 -23.80 6.88
N ILE A 293 -4.86 -24.12 7.25
CA ILE A 293 -5.30 -24.04 8.65
C ILE A 293 -4.64 -25.11 9.52
N GLN A 294 -4.52 -26.36 9.04
CA GLN A 294 -3.86 -27.44 9.79
C GLN A 294 -2.34 -27.23 9.95
N SER A 295 -1.73 -26.41 9.10
CA SER A 295 -0.31 -26.05 9.19
C SER A 295 0.00 -25.03 10.29
N LEU A 296 -1.02 -24.43 10.91
CA LEU A 296 -0.86 -23.45 11.97
C LEU A 296 -0.31 -24.11 13.24
N SER A 297 0.63 -23.44 13.91
CA SER A 297 1.00 -23.81 15.28
C SER A 297 -0.21 -23.69 16.21
N LEU A 298 -0.24 -24.49 17.27
CA LEU A 298 -1.35 -24.47 18.25
C LEU A 298 -1.52 -23.08 18.87
N GLU A 299 -0.42 -22.40 19.17
CA GLU A 299 -0.43 -21.04 19.70
C GLU A 299 -1.08 -20.05 18.72
N ARG A 300 -0.67 -20.08 17.45
CA ARG A 300 -1.22 -19.20 16.43
C ARG A 300 -2.69 -19.50 16.14
N PHE A 301 -3.06 -20.77 16.11
CA PHE A 301 -4.46 -21.17 16.01
C PHE A 301 -5.29 -20.61 17.18
N LYS A 302 -4.81 -20.73 18.42
CA LYS A 302 -5.47 -20.16 19.60
C LYS A 302 -5.60 -18.64 19.54
N GLN A 303 -4.62 -17.92 18.98
CA GLN A 303 -4.74 -16.47 18.77
C GLN A 303 -5.87 -16.13 17.79
N ILE A 304 -5.94 -16.83 16.64
CA ILE A 304 -6.99 -16.61 15.63
C ILE A 304 -8.38 -16.96 16.19
N ALA A 305 -8.51 -18.11 16.86
CA ALA A 305 -9.78 -18.56 17.43
C ALA A 305 -10.17 -17.77 18.70
N GLY A 306 -9.20 -17.27 19.44
CA GLY A 306 -9.39 -16.56 20.71
C GLY A 306 -9.96 -15.15 20.54
N THR A 307 -9.56 -14.45 19.47
CA THR A 307 -9.84 -13.01 19.29
C THR A 307 -10.87 -12.76 18.20
N GLY A 308 -11.97 -12.10 18.53
CA GLY A 308 -12.92 -11.55 17.54
C GLY A 308 -13.79 -12.57 16.79
N LEU A 309 -13.75 -13.86 17.14
CA LEU A 309 -14.70 -14.87 16.66
C LEU A 309 -15.72 -15.21 17.75
N ASN A 310 -16.98 -15.44 17.38
CA ASN A 310 -18.02 -15.94 18.28
C ASN A 310 -17.96 -17.48 18.41
N GLN A 311 -18.79 -18.07 19.29
CA GLN A 311 -18.72 -19.50 19.57
C GLN A 311 -18.99 -20.40 18.35
N ASN A 312 -19.88 -20.00 17.44
CA ASN A 312 -20.19 -20.77 16.24
C ASN A 312 -19.04 -20.72 15.23
N GLU A 313 -18.46 -19.53 15.05
CA GLU A 313 -17.28 -19.31 14.21
C GLU A 313 -16.07 -20.10 14.72
N LYS A 314 -15.83 -20.09 16.03
CA LYS A 314 -14.77 -20.88 16.67
C LYS A 314 -14.94 -22.37 16.42
N LYS A 315 -16.12 -22.93 16.70
CA LYS A 315 -16.42 -24.35 16.47
C LYS A 315 -16.20 -24.74 15.00
N PHE A 316 -16.60 -23.89 14.06
CA PHE A 316 -16.38 -24.16 12.65
C PHE A 316 -14.89 -24.16 12.29
N LEU A 317 -14.13 -23.17 12.75
CA LEU A 317 -12.68 -23.10 12.51
C LEU A 317 -11.93 -24.28 13.17
N GLU A 318 -12.31 -24.67 14.38
CA GLU A 318 -11.80 -25.87 15.09
C GLU A 318 -12.08 -27.16 14.31
N SER A 319 -13.24 -27.26 13.64
CA SER A 319 -13.58 -28.42 12.80
C SER A 319 -12.60 -28.60 11.63
N ILE A 320 -11.96 -27.54 11.15
CA ILE A 320 -10.96 -27.58 10.08
C ILE A 320 -9.57 -27.92 10.64
N TYR A 321 -9.23 -27.36 11.80
CA TYR A 321 -7.90 -27.48 12.40
C TYR A 321 -7.53 -28.89 12.84
N THR A 322 -8.52 -29.74 13.15
CA THR A 322 -8.39 -31.05 13.81
C THR A 322 -6.98 -31.64 13.75
N VAL A 323 -6.26 -31.52 14.86
CA VAL A 323 -4.88 -32.00 15.00
C VAL A 323 -4.88 -33.50 14.75
N ARG A 324 -4.04 -33.97 13.81
CA ARG A 324 -3.75 -35.40 13.71
C ARG A 324 -3.20 -35.83 15.08
N LYS A 325 -3.98 -36.59 15.85
CA LYS A 325 -3.44 -37.44 16.91
C LYS A 325 -2.45 -38.38 16.20
N LYS A 326 -1.16 -38.10 16.36
CA LYS A 326 -0.11 -39.07 16.03
C LYS A 326 -0.03 -40.07 17.16
#